data_AF-A0A2E7WM80-F1
#
_entry.id   AF-A0A2E7WM80-F1
#
_cell.length_a   1.000
_cell.length_b   1.000
_cell.length_c   1.000
_cell.angle_alpha   90.00
_cell.angle_beta   90.00
_cell.angle_gamma   90.00
#
_symmetry.space_group_name_H-M   'P 1'
#
loop_
_entity.id
_entity.type
_entity.pdbx_description
1 polymer ?
#
loop_
_entity_poly.entity_id
_entity_poly.type
_entity_poly.pdbx_seq_one_letter_code
_entity_poly.pdbx_strand_id
1 'polypeptide(L)'
;MKQLLKSREIWLFLALVAVVIGTTLRSPAFGSFDNLLGIFNNSSMLIILALGQMVVIITRSIDLSMAANLALSGMCVALINAGYPEIPVPVLVLIATACGTILGAFNGLLIWKLGIPSIVVTLGTLTIYRGVIFLIAGGKWVNADQLSPAFIQGTRLDILGMPLLSWCAIAITLAFFVMMTRTATGRSIYAVGVNPTASVYAGINLGKTIFLAFCISGLVSGLCGYLWVSRYVIGSVEVAKGYELSIIAACVIGGVSIAGGIGTVAGTVLGALFLGLVNSALPVINISPFWQMAISGAAIILAVVFNARGERRQGRIILKNTRSDP
;
A
#
# COMPACT_ATOMS: atom_id res chain seq x y z
N MET A 1 -27.07 13.42 -11.01
CA MET A 1 -26.29 14.35 -10.15
C MET A 1 -26.24 13.99 -8.66
N LYS A 2 -27.35 13.63 -7.99
CA LYS A 2 -27.36 13.32 -6.53
C LYS A 2 -26.62 12.03 -6.10
N GLN A 3 -26.35 11.09 -7.01
CA GLN A 3 -25.55 9.89 -6.71
C GLN A 3 -24.02 10.12 -6.85
N LEU A 4 -23.59 11.05 -7.71
CA LEU A 4 -22.17 11.40 -7.88
C LEU A 4 -21.63 12.05 -6.59
N LEU A 5 -22.33 13.06 -6.06
CA LEU A 5 -22.02 13.74 -4.78
C LEU A 5 -22.06 12.82 -3.53
N LYS A 6 -22.49 11.56 -3.68
CA LYS A 6 -22.55 10.56 -2.60
C LYS A 6 -21.34 9.63 -2.57
N SER A 7 -20.46 9.68 -3.56
CA SER A 7 -19.25 8.86 -3.61
C SER A 7 -18.14 9.49 -2.77
N ARG A 8 -17.57 8.72 -1.85
CA ARG A 8 -16.45 9.15 -0.97
C ARG A 8 -15.25 9.64 -1.79
N GLU A 9 -15.04 9.03 -2.95
CA GLU A 9 -13.99 9.36 -3.91
C GLU A 9 -14.06 10.82 -4.38
N ILE A 10 -15.26 11.39 -4.59
CA ILE A 10 -15.39 12.79 -5.00
C ILE A 10 -14.96 13.73 -3.86
N TRP A 11 -15.28 13.44 -2.61
CA TRP A 11 -14.84 14.28 -1.48
C TRP A 11 -13.33 14.25 -1.30
N LEU A 12 -12.71 13.08 -1.46
CA LEU A 12 -11.25 12.94 -1.48
C LEU A 12 -10.61 13.69 -2.65
N PHE A 13 -11.19 13.58 -3.85
CA PHE A 13 -10.72 14.30 -5.01
C PHE A 13 -10.84 15.83 -4.83
N LEU A 14 -11.97 16.31 -4.29
CA LEU A 14 -12.15 17.72 -3.95
C LEU A 14 -11.13 18.19 -2.90
N ALA A 15 -10.84 17.37 -1.89
CA ALA A 15 -9.81 17.68 -0.90
C ALA A 15 -8.41 17.77 -1.55
N LEU A 16 -8.08 16.86 -2.48
CA LEU A 16 -6.84 16.90 -3.26
C LEU A 16 -6.74 18.21 -4.05
N VAL A 17 -7.78 18.56 -4.80
CA VAL A 17 -7.85 19.80 -5.59
C VAL A 17 -7.73 21.03 -4.69
N ALA A 18 -8.38 21.03 -3.52
CA ALA A 18 -8.30 22.13 -2.57
C ALA A 18 -6.88 22.34 -2.04
N VAL A 19 -6.13 21.26 -1.75
CA VAL A 19 -4.73 21.35 -1.33
C VAL A 19 -3.87 21.88 -2.48
N VAL A 20 -4.04 21.38 -3.71
CA VAL A 20 -3.29 21.89 -4.87
C VAL A 20 -3.53 23.38 -5.07
N ILE A 21 -4.78 23.82 -5.09
CA ILE A 21 -5.12 25.24 -5.28
C ILE A 21 -4.55 26.07 -4.13
N GLY A 22 -4.77 25.66 -2.87
CA GLY A 22 -4.30 26.38 -1.69
C GLY A 22 -2.78 26.57 -1.68
N THR A 23 -2.01 25.52 -2.02
CA THR A 23 -0.55 25.60 -2.10
C THR A 23 -0.09 26.39 -3.32
N THR A 24 -0.78 26.28 -4.46
CA THR A 24 -0.45 27.05 -5.68
C THR A 24 -0.64 28.55 -5.47
N LEU A 25 -1.65 28.97 -4.72
CA LEU A 25 -1.84 30.38 -4.36
C LEU A 25 -0.67 30.93 -3.52
N ARG A 26 0.02 30.07 -2.76
CA ARG A 26 1.19 30.47 -1.97
C ARG A 26 2.50 30.37 -2.74
N SER A 27 2.61 29.39 -3.63
CA SER A 27 3.76 29.13 -4.50
C SER A 27 3.27 28.69 -5.88
N PRO A 28 3.21 29.60 -6.87
CA PRO A 28 2.66 29.30 -8.20
C PRO A 28 3.35 28.13 -8.91
N ALA A 29 4.65 27.93 -8.67
CA ALA A 29 5.42 26.82 -9.22
C ALA A 29 4.89 25.44 -8.77
N PHE A 30 4.18 25.37 -7.64
CA PHE A 30 3.62 24.12 -7.13
C PHE A 30 2.56 23.51 -8.06
N GLY A 31 1.74 24.36 -8.69
CA GLY A 31 0.70 23.93 -9.62
C GLY A 31 1.20 23.63 -11.03
N SER A 32 2.51 23.77 -11.29
CA SER A 32 3.09 23.47 -12.59
C SER A 32 2.93 21.99 -12.95
N PHE A 33 2.76 21.71 -14.25
CA PHE A 33 2.57 20.35 -14.74
C PHE A 33 3.71 19.41 -14.33
N ASP A 34 4.96 19.86 -14.47
CA ASP A 34 6.14 19.08 -14.08
C ASP A 34 6.19 18.76 -12.59
N ASN A 35 5.79 19.71 -11.74
CA ASN A 35 5.73 19.47 -10.30
C ASN A 35 4.62 18.47 -9.93
N LEU A 36 3.44 18.56 -10.58
CA LEU A 36 2.36 17.59 -10.38
C LEU A 36 2.76 16.17 -10.83
N LEU A 37 3.48 16.04 -11.94
CA LEU A 37 4.07 14.75 -12.37
C LEU A 37 5.11 14.25 -11.36
N GLY A 38 5.93 15.16 -10.81
CA GLY A 38 6.88 14.85 -9.73
C GLY A 38 6.19 14.33 -8.47
N ILE A 39 5.08 14.97 -8.06
CA ILE A 39 4.26 14.54 -6.90
C ILE A 39 3.65 13.17 -7.16
N PHE A 40 3.12 12.93 -8.36
CA PHE A 40 2.62 11.62 -8.74
C PHE A 40 3.71 10.56 -8.63
N ASN A 41 4.89 10.82 -9.20
CA ASN A 41 6.04 9.92 -9.16
C ASN A 41 6.54 9.63 -7.74
N ASN A 42 6.50 10.62 -6.84
CA ASN A 42 6.83 10.43 -5.42
C ASN A 42 5.76 9.59 -4.69
N SER A 43 4.50 9.69 -5.11
CA SER A 43 3.36 8.97 -4.54
C SER A 43 3.21 7.56 -5.10
N SER A 44 3.79 7.26 -6.27
CA SER A 44 3.74 5.96 -6.95
C SER A 44 4.09 4.78 -6.03
N MET A 45 5.12 4.95 -5.20
CA MET A 45 5.54 3.93 -4.25
C MET A 45 4.45 3.60 -3.22
N LEU A 46 3.81 4.65 -2.69
CA LEU A 46 2.73 4.53 -1.73
C LEU A 46 1.48 3.93 -2.37
N ILE A 47 1.14 4.34 -3.60
CA ILE A 47 0.00 3.83 -4.37
C ILE A 47 0.13 2.31 -4.52
N ILE A 48 1.28 1.85 -5.02
CA ILE A 48 1.51 0.43 -5.30
C ILE A 48 1.36 -0.40 -4.01
N LEU A 49 2.03 -0.01 -2.93
CA LEU A 49 1.94 -0.72 -1.65
C LEU A 49 0.55 -0.64 -1.02
N ALA A 50 -0.13 0.50 -1.12
CA ALA A 50 -1.49 0.66 -0.60
C ALA A 50 -2.48 -0.25 -1.33
N LEU A 51 -2.31 -0.48 -2.63
CA LEU A 51 -3.13 -1.46 -3.35
C LEU A 51 -2.92 -2.89 -2.86
N GLY A 52 -1.68 -3.28 -2.57
CA GLY A 52 -1.37 -4.56 -1.93
C GLY A 52 -2.03 -4.68 -0.54
N GLN A 53 -1.90 -3.64 0.28
CA GLN A 53 -2.48 -3.62 1.63
C GLN A 53 -4.02 -3.58 1.61
N MET A 54 -4.63 -2.89 0.65
CA MET A 54 -6.08 -2.86 0.46
C MET A 54 -6.66 -4.26 0.36
N VAL A 55 -6.00 -5.16 -0.40
CA VAL A 55 -6.44 -6.56 -0.55
C VAL A 55 -6.45 -7.28 0.80
N VAL A 56 -5.43 -7.05 1.64
CA VAL A 56 -5.34 -7.65 2.97
C VAL A 56 -6.40 -7.06 3.93
N ILE A 57 -6.56 -5.73 3.94
CA ILE A 57 -7.54 -5.03 4.79
C ILE A 57 -8.97 -5.47 4.46
N ILE A 58 -9.31 -5.64 3.19
CA ILE A 58 -10.65 -6.11 2.79
C ILE A 58 -10.95 -7.48 3.41
N THR A 59 -9.96 -8.35 3.60
CA THR A 59 -10.13 -9.66 4.26
C THR A 59 -10.16 -9.60 5.80
N ARG A 60 -10.30 -8.41 6.42
CA ARG A 60 -10.22 -8.17 7.87
C ARG A 60 -8.85 -8.46 8.48
N SER A 61 -7.81 -8.36 7.68
CA SER A 61 -6.43 -8.56 8.13
C SER A 61 -5.62 -7.29 7.97
N ILE A 62 -4.50 -7.17 8.68
CA ILE A 62 -3.56 -6.06 8.47
C ILE A 62 -2.18 -6.69 8.32
N ASP A 63 -1.47 -6.34 7.24
CA ASP A 63 -0.08 -6.71 7.06
C ASP A 63 0.82 -5.54 7.44
N LEU A 64 1.40 -5.60 8.64
CA LEU A 64 2.37 -4.61 9.10
C LEU A 64 3.77 -4.89 8.54
N SER A 65 4.03 -6.11 8.05
CA SER A 65 5.34 -6.52 7.57
C SER A 65 5.65 -6.05 6.15
N MET A 66 4.69 -5.48 5.41
CA MET A 66 4.86 -5.08 4.00
C MET A 66 6.10 -4.22 3.74
N ALA A 67 6.37 -3.25 4.63
CA ALA A 67 7.53 -2.37 4.50
C ALA A 67 8.86 -3.08 4.81
N ALA A 68 8.86 -4.01 5.77
CA ALA A 68 10.02 -4.84 6.07
C ALA A 68 10.27 -5.88 4.96
N ASN A 69 9.22 -6.41 4.35
CA ASN A 69 9.29 -7.31 3.19
C ASN A 69 9.89 -6.58 1.97
N LEU A 70 9.43 -5.36 1.68
CA LEU A 70 10.05 -4.48 0.68
C LEU A 70 11.54 -4.29 0.95
N ALA A 71 11.90 -3.95 2.19
CA ALA A 71 13.29 -3.70 2.56
C ALA A 71 14.16 -4.97 2.41
N LEU A 72 13.64 -6.14 2.80
CA LEU A 72 14.34 -7.42 2.67
C LEU A 72 14.50 -7.85 1.21
N SER A 73 13.42 -7.84 0.45
CA SER A 73 13.45 -8.16 -0.98
C SER A 73 14.37 -7.21 -1.75
N GLY A 74 14.33 -5.91 -1.42
CA GLY A 74 15.22 -4.90 -1.97
C GLY A 74 16.69 -5.13 -1.62
N MET A 75 16.99 -5.43 -0.35
CA MET A 75 18.35 -5.74 0.09
C MET A 75 18.91 -6.98 -0.61
N CYS A 76 18.11 -8.04 -0.75
CA CYS A 76 18.52 -9.26 -1.46
C CYS A 76 18.97 -8.94 -2.89
N VAL A 77 18.17 -8.19 -3.67
CA VAL A 77 18.55 -7.86 -5.05
C VAL A 77 19.65 -6.81 -5.14
N ALA A 78 19.77 -5.93 -4.15
CA ALA A 78 20.89 -4.99 -4.05
C ALA A 78 22.22 -5.73 -3.88
N LEU A 79 22.27 -6.71 -2.97
CA LEU A 79 23.45 -7.55 -2.75
C LEU A 79 23.78 -8.42 -3.97
N ILE A 80 22.76 -9.02 -4.59
CA ILE A 80 22.95 -9.82 -5.80
C ILE A 80 23.53 -8.95 -6.92
N ASN A 81 22.99 -7.76 -7.14
CA ASN A 81 23.48 -6.85 -8.17
C ASN A 81 24.89 -6.31 -7.86
N ALA A 82 25.22 -6.10 -6.59
CA ALA A 82 26.56 -5.69 -6.18
C ALA A 82 27.61 -6.80 -6.39
N GLY A 83 27.24 -8.06 -6.15
CA GLY A 83 28.12 -9.21 -6.40
C GLY A 83 28.18 -9.65 -7.86
N TYR A 84 27.08 -9.47 -8.60
CA TYR A 84 26.92 -9.91 -9.99
C TYR A 84 26.25 -8.80 -10.84
N PRO A 85 26.99 -7.74 -11.21
CA PRO A 85 26.44 -6.58 -11.92
C PRO A 85 25.86 -6.89 -13.31
N GLU A 86 26.29 -8.00 -13.91
CA GLU A 86 25.88 -8.45 -15.25
C GLU A 86 24.48 -9.09 -15.28
N ILE A 87 23.88 -9.37 -14.12
CA ILE A 87 22.55 -9.97 -14.08
C ILE A 87 21.52 -8.95 -14.62
N PRO A 88 20.72 -9.33 -15.64
CA PRO A 88 19.74 -8.42 -16.20
C PRO A 88 18.69 -7.96 -15.18
N VAL A 89 18.33 -6.69 -15.24
CA VAL A 89 17.32 -6.07 -14.36
C VAL A 89 16.00 -6.86 -14.29
N PRO A 90 15.43 -7.39 -15.40
CA PRO A 90 14.21 -8.19 -15.32
C PRO A 90 14.33 -9.43 -14.42
N VAL A 91 15.52 -10.06 -14.39
CA VAL A 91 15.79 -11.21 -13.52
C VAL A 91 15.81 -10.79 -12.05
N LEU A 92 16.42 -9.64 -11.75
CA LEU A 92 16.40 -9.08 -10.40
C LEU A 92 14.97 -8.74 -9.95
N VAL A 93 14.14 -8.18 -10.83
CA VAL A 93 12.72 -7.92 -10.53
C VAL A 93 11.96 -9.21 -10.23
N LEU A 94 12.23 -10.29 -10.98
CA LEU A 94 11.64 -11.61 -10.71
C LEU A 94 12.11 -12.18 -9.36
N ILE A 95 13.39 -12.04 -9.02
CA ILE A 95 13.91 -12.47 -7.72
C ILE A 95 13.28 -11.67 -6.58
N ALA A 96 13.16 -10.34 -6.72
CA ALA A 96 12.55 -9.48 -5.72
C ALA A 96 11.07 -9.85 -5.49
N THR A 97 10.31 -10.03 -6.57
CA THR A 97 8.89 -10.42 -6.50
C THR A 97 8.70 -11.84 -5.95
N ALA A 98 9.55 -12.79 -6.31
CA ALA A 98 9.53 -14.14 -5.76
C ALA A 98 9.84 -14.13 -4.25
N CYS A 99 10.90 -13.42 -3.83
CA CYS A 99 11.25 -13.25 -2.42
C CYS A 99 10.07 -12.65 -1.64
N GLY A 100 9.50 -11.55 -2.14
CA GLY A 100 8.39 -10.91 -1.46
C GLY A 100 7.13 -11.78 -1.38
N THR A 101 6.84 -12.54 -2.44
CA THR A 101 5.73 -13.50 -2.46
C THR A 101 5.93 -14.62 -1.45
N ILE A 102 7.15 -15.15 -1.30
CA ILE A 102 7.48 -16.20 -0.31
C ILE A 102 7.27 -15.67 1.11
N LEU A 103 7.73 -14.45 1.40
CA LEU A 103 7.56 -13.81 2.71
C LEU A 103 6.08 -13.54 3.00
N GLY A 104 5.32 -13.04 2.02
CA GLY A 104 3.86 -12.89 2.13
C GLY A 104 3.15 -14.22 2.35
N ALA A 105 3.51 -15.25 1.58
CA ALA A 105 2.96 -16.60 1.71
C ALA A 105 3.24 -17.20 3.10
N PHE A 106 4.43 -16.94 3.67
CA PHE A 106 4.75 -17.37 5.04
C PHE A 106 3.77 -16.77 6.05
N ASN A 107 3.53 -15.45 6.00
CA ASN A 107 2.52 -14.81 6.86
C ASN A 107 1.12 -15.39 6.62
N GLY A 108 0.71 -15.47 5.37
CA GLY A 108 -0.60 -16.01 4.99
C GLY A 108 -0.80 -17.45 5.44
N LEU A 109 0.25 -18.27 5.43
CA LEU A 109 0.22 -19.67 5.85
C LEU A 109 0.02 -19.79 7.36
N LEU A 110 0.75 -19.00 8.15
CA LEU A 110 0.59 -18.97 9.61
C LEU A 110 -0.83 -18.54 10.00
N ILE A 111 -1.37 -17.53 9.32
CA ILE A 111 -2.72 -17.04 9.59
C ILE A 111 -3.77 -18.08 9.19
N TRP A 112 -3.63 -18.67 8.00
CA TRP A 112 -4.58 -19.66 7.50
C TRP A 112 -4.54 -20.96 8.32
N LYS A 113 -3.37 -21.57 8.49
CA LYS A 113 -3.24 -22.93 9.04
C LYS A 113 -3.19 -22.97 10.56
N LEU A 114 -2.61 -21.95 11.20
CA LEU A 114 -2.46 -21.91 12.66
C LEU A 114 -3.53 -21.04 13.34
N GLY A 115 -4.34 -20.31 12.57
CA GLY A 115 -5.40 -19.46 13.11
C GLY A 115 -4.88 -18.28 13.95
N ILE A 116 -3.61 -17.91 13.78
CA ILE A 116 -2.99 -16.81 14.53
C ILE A 116 -3.51 -15.48 13.97
N PRO A 117 -3.89 -14.51 14.82
CA PRO A 117 -4.30 -13.19 14.36
C PRO A 117 -3.23 -12.51 13.48
N SER A 118 -3.65 -11.92 12.36
CA SER A 118 -2.76 -11.35 11.34
C SER A 118 -1.84 -10.25 11.87
N ILE A 119 -2.32 -9.40 12.77
CA ILE A 119 -1.51 -8.34 13.41
C ILE A 119 -0.34 -8.95 14.19
N VAL A 120 -0.57 -10.04 14.93
CA VAL A 120 0.48 -10.70 15.74
C VAL A 120 1.53 -11.33 14.83
N VAL A 121 1.09 -12.06 13.80
CA VAL A 121 2.01 -12.67 12.81
C VAL A 121 2.86 -11.58 12.15
N THR A 122 2.23 -10.52 11.66
CA THR A 122 2.91 -9.53 10.82
C THR A 122 3.76 -8.55 11.63
N LEU A 123 3.41 -8.26 12.89
CA LEU A 123 4.32 -7.59 13.81
C LEU A 123 5.55 -8.45 14.12
N GLY A 124 5.37 -9.74 14.37
CA GLY A 124 6.49 -10.66 14.61
C GLY A 124 7.40 -10.78 13.40
N THR A 125 6.83 -10.96 12.20
CA THR A 125 7.62 -11.10 10.98
C THR A 125 8.22 -9.80 10.49
N LEU A 126 7.62 -8.64 10.79
CA LEU A 126 8.28 -7.33 10.59
C LEU A 126 9.65 -7.33 11.28
N THR A 127 9.72 -7.70 12.56
CA THR A 127 10.98 -7.70 13.32
C THR A 127 11.94 -8.77 12.83
N ILE A 128 11.45 -9.97 12.52
CA ILE A 128 12.26 -11.06 11.95
C ILE A 128 12.90 -10.62 10.62
N TYR A 129 12.10 -10.07 9.69
CA TYR A 129 12.61 -9.63 8.39
C TYR A 129 13.66 -8.54 8.55
N ARG A 130 13.46 -7.57 9.46
CA ARG A 130 14.47 -6.55 9.78
C ARG A 130 15.76 -7.18 10.32
N GLY A 131 15.66 -8.17 11.21
CA GLY A 131 16.82 -8.93 11.71
C GLY A 131 17.55 -9.69 10.61
N VAL A 132 16.81 -10.30 9.68
CA VAL A 132 17.40 -10.98 8.51
C VAL A 132 18.13 -9.99 7.62
N ILE A 133 17.58 -8.79 7.38
CA ILE A 133 18.28 -7.74 6.60
C ILE A 133 19.62 -7.42 7.27
N PHE A 134 19.64 -7.21 8.59
CA PHE A 134 20.88 -6.93 9.32
C PHE A 134 21.90 -8.05 9.17
N LEU A 135 21.46 -9.32 9.26
CA LEU A 135 22.31 -10.50 9.11
C LEU A 135 22.91 -10.61 7.71
N ILE A 136 22.10 -10.51 6.65
CA ILE A 136 22.59 -10.65 5.27
C ILE A 136 23.45 -9.46 4.83
N ALA A 137 23.18 -8.28 5.39
CA ALA A 137 23.95 -7.07 5.12
C ALA A 137 25.26 -7.01 5.92
N GLY A 138 25.42 -7.84 6.95
CA GLY A 138 26.51 -7.72 7.92
C GLY A 138 26.54 -6.35 8.60
N GLY A 139 25.37 -5.71 8.78
CA GLY A 139 25.24 -4.34 9.29
C GLY A 139 25.68 -3.23 8.32
N LYS A 140 26.12 -3.56 7.11
CA LYS A 140 26.57 -2.58 6.10
C LYS A 140 25.44 -2.10 5.22
N TRP A 141 25.66 -0.98 4.53
CA TRP A 141 24.74 -0.46 3.53
C TRP A 141 25.25 -0.81 2.14
N VAL A 142 24.31 -1.02 1.21
CA VAL A 142 24.61 -1.06 -0.21
C VAL A 142 24.36 0.34 -0.78
N ASN A 143 25.41 0.97 -1.28
CA ASN A 143 25.37 2.35 -1.78
C ASN A 143 25.48 2.41 -3.32
N ALA A 144 25.39 3.61 -3.87
CA ALA A 144 25.37 3.87 -5.30
C ALA A 144 26.60 3.35 -6.07
N ASP A 145 27.77 3.41 -5.46
CA ASP A 145 29.03 2.94 -6.03
C ASP A 145 29.06 1.42 -6.27
N GLN A 146 28.23 0.68 -5.54
CA GLN A 146 28.16 -0.78 -5.61
C GLN A 146 27.06 -1.28 -6.55
N LEU A 147 26.20 -0.40 -7.06
CA LEU A 147 25.06 -0.77 -7.89
C LEU A 147 25.39 -0.52 -9.37
N SER A 148 25.12 -1.53 -10.20
CA SER A 148 25.24 -1.41 -11.65
C SER A 148 24.42 -0.23 -12.22
N PRO A 149 24.91 0.46 -13.26
CA PRO A 149 24.18 1.57 -13.88
C PRO A 149 22.78 1.16 -14.38
N ALA A 150 22.64 -0.06 -14.90
CA ALA A 150 21.35 -0.59 -15.36
C ALA A 150 20.33 -0.71 -14.22
N PHE A 151 20.78 -1.13 -13.03
CA PHE A 151 19.94 -1.22 -11.84
C PHE A 151 19.38 0.14 -11.43
N ILE A 152 20.24 1.17 -11.42
CA ILE A 152 19.88 2.54 -11.02
C ILE A 152 18.99 3.21 -12.07
N GLN A 153 19.32 3.04 -13.35
CA GLN A 153 18.60 3.69 -14.44
C GLN A 153 17.20 3.13 -14.65
N GLY A 154 16.95 1.86 -14.30
CA GLY A 154 15.65 1.21 -14.53
C GLY A 154 14.44 2.06 -14.08
N THR A 155 14.44 2.60 -12.86
CA THR A 155 13.32 3.43 -12.37
C THR A 155 13.31 4.87 -12.89
N ARG A 156 14.41 5.32 -13.47
CA ARG A 156 14.65 6.69 -13.95
C ARG A 156 14.43 6.84 -15.46
N LEU A 157 14.25 5.74 -16.18
CA LEU A 157 13.92 5.75 -17.60
C LEU A 157 12.69 6.62 -17.82
N ASP A 158 12.88 7.71 -18.56
CA ASP A 158 11.81 8.62 -18.93
C ASP A 158 11.10 8.10 -20.17
N ILE A 159 9.81 7.87 -20.05
CA ILE A 159 8.94 7.39 -21.11
C ILE A 159 7.77 8.36 -21.20
N LEU A 160 7.64 9.06 -22.33
CA LEU A 160 6.57 10.03 -22.58
C LEU A 160 6.48 11.14 -21.50
N GLY A 161 7.62 11.58 -20.95
CA GLY A 161 7.69 12.67 -19.96
C GLY A 161 7.37 12.22 -18.52
N MET A 162 7.29 10.92 -18.26
CA MET A 162 7.12 10.35 -16.93
C MET A 162 8.12 9.22 -16.66
N PRO A 163 8.73 9.15 -15.46
CA PRO A 163 9.63 8.06 -15.09
C PRO A 163 8.92 6.70 -15.07
N LEU A 164 9.65 5.63 -15.37
CA LEU A 164 9.13 4.25 -15.39
C LEU A 164 8.37 3.87 -14.11
N LEU A 165 8.81 4.35 -12.94
CA LEU A 165 8.11 4.11 -11.67
C LEU A 165 6.63 4.57 -11.69
N SER A 166 6.35 5.70 -12.34
CA SER A 166 5.00 6.22 -12.51
C SER A 166 4.17 5.32 -13.42
N TRP A 167 4.76 4.83 -14.51
CA TRP A 167 4.12 3.86 -15.39
C TRP A 167 3.84 2.53 -14.69
N CYS A 168 4.76 2.05 -13.84
CA CYS A 168 4.53 0.88 -12.99
C CYS A 168 3.31 1.09 -12.08
N ALA A 169 3.17 2.26 -11.44
CA ALA A 169 2.01 2.56 -10.61
C ALA A 169 0.70 2.55 -11.39
N ILE A 170 0.68 3.13 -12.60
CA ILE A 170 -0.51 3.11 -13.48
C ILE A 170 -0.85 1.67 -13.89
N ALA A 171 0.14 0.91 -14.36
CA ALA A 171 -0.05 -0.48 -14.80
C ALA A 171 -0.57 -1.37 -13.66
N ILE A 172 0.01 -1.25 -12.46
CA ILE A 172 -0.42 -2.01 -11.27
C ILE A 172 -1.82 -1.56 -10.83
N THR A 173 -2.12 -0.27 -10.87
CA THR A 173 -3.47 0.24 -10.57
C THR A 173 -4.51 -0.38 -11.51
N LEU A 174 -4.23 -0.42 -12.81
CA LEU A 174 -5.11 -1.05 -13.79
C LEU A 174 -5.25 -2.56 -13.56
N ALA A 175 -4.15 -3.25 -13.27
CA ALA A 175 -4.16 -4.67 -12.94
C ALA A 175 -5.02 -4.97 -11.70
N PHE A 176 -4.89 -4.18 -10.63
CA PHE A 176 -5.71 -4.30 -9.42
C PHE A 176 -7.16 -3.94 -9.69
N PHE A 177 -7.44 -2.92 -10.51
CA PHE A 177 -8.80 -2.59 -10.91
C PHE A 177 -9.49 -3.77 -11.59
N VAL A 178 -8.83 -4.41 -12.57
CA VAL A 178 -9.36 -5.60 -13.24
C VAL A 178 -9.47 -6.78 -12.27
N MET A 179 -8.45 -7.03 -11.45
CA MET A 179 -8.45 -8.12 -10.47
C MET A 179 -9.63 -7.99 -9.50
N MET A 180 -9.81 -6.82 -8.88
CA MET A 180 -10.81 -6.61 -7.84
C MET A 180 -12.24 -6.55 -8.38
N THR A 181 -12.44 -6.04 -9.61
CA THR A 181 -13.80 -5.84 -10.15
C THR A 181 -14.25 -6.95 -11.11
N ARG A 182 -13.33 -7.59 -11.83
CA ARG A 182 -13.68 -8.53 -12.91
C ARG A 182 -13.38 -10.00 -12.59
N THR A 183 -12.50 -10.31 -11.64
CA THR A 183 -12.09 -11.70 -11.38
C THR A 183 -12.87 -12.36 -10.24
N ALA A 184 -12.90 -13.70 -10.23
CA ALA A 184 -13.48 -14.47 -9.13
C ALA A 184 -12.72 -14.26 -7.81
N THR A 185 -11.39 -14.13 -7.89
CA THR A 185 -10.52 -13.83 -6.74
C THR A 185 -10.95 -12.54 -6.03
N GLY A 186 -11.15 -11.46 -6.79
CA GLY A 186 -11.62 -10.18 -6.25
C GLY A 186 -12.97 -10.32 -5.52
N ARG A 187 -13.93 -11.00 -6.16
CA ARG A 187 -15.25 -11.26 -5.54
C ARG A 187 -15.15 -12.07 -4.25
N SER A 188 -14.30 -13.11 -4.22
CA SER A 188 -14.06 -13.92 -3.01
C SER A 188 -13.44 -13.11 -1.87
N ILE A 189 -12.48 -12.22 -2.18
CA ILE A 189 -11.85 -11.32 -1.21
C ILE A 189 -12.90 -10.40 -0.56
N TYR A 190 -13.77 -9.77 -1.36
CA TYR A 190 -14.86 -8.93 -0.83
C TYR A 190 -15.87 -9.74 -0.03
N ALA A 191 -16.30 -10.91 -0.52
CA ALA A 191 -17.27 -11.76 0.17
C ALA A 191 -16.79 -12.17 1.56
N VAL A 192 -15.53 -12.64 1.64
CA VAL A 192 -14.85 -12.97 2.91
C VAL A 192 -14.85 -11.77 3.86
N GLY A 193 -14.55 -10.58 3.35
CA GLY A 193 -14.56 -9.35 4.13
C GLY A 193 -15.92 -8.95 4.70
N VAL A 194 -16.97 -9.07 3.89
CA VAL A 194 -18.34 -8.69 4.28
C VAL A 194 -18.87 -9.64 5.35
N ASN A 195 -18.79 -10.95 5.09
CA ASN A 195 -19.28 -11.95 6.02
C ASN A 195 -18.51 -13.28 5.84
N PRO A 196 -17.51 -13.55 6.70
CA PRO A 196 -16.73 -14.79 6.66
C PRO A 196 -17.62 -16.04 6.81
N THR A 197 -18.62 -15.99 7.69
CA THR A 197 -19.51 -17.12 7.97
C THR A 197 -20.38 -17.44 6.75
N ALA A 198 -21.00 -16.43 6.13
CA ALA A 198 -21.80 -16.62 4.92
C ALA A 198 -20.95 -17.08 3.72
N SER A 199 -19.69 -16.64 3.66
CA SER A 199 -18.74 -17.05 2.61
C SER A 199 -18.46 -18.56 2.65
N VAL A 200 -18.35 -19.15 3.84
CA VAL A 200 -18.17 -20.60 4.00
C VAL A 200 -19.40 -21.35 3.49
N TYR A 201 -20.62 -20.89 3.82
CA TYR A 201 -21.86 -21.48 3.28
C TYR A 201 -21.99 -21.33 1.76
N ALA A 202 -21.39 -20.30 1.17
CA ALA A 202 -21.31 -20.11 -0.28
C ALA A 202 -20.17 -20.90 -0.96
N GLY A 203 -19.45 -21.77 -0.22
CA GLY A 203 -18.36 -22.60 -0.74
C GLY A 203 -17.02 -21.88 -0.92
N ILE A 204 -16.88 -20.64 -0.42
CA ILE A 204 -15.63 -19.89 -0.48
C ILE A 204 -14.72 -20.33 0.68
N ASN A 205 -13.52 -20.79 0.36
CA ASN A 205 -12.54 -21.15 1.37
C ASN A 205 -11.90 -19.88 1.96
N LEU A 206 -12.31 -19.53 3.19
CA LEU A 206 -11.82 -18.37 3.94
C LEU A 206 -10.29 -18.34 4.00
N GLY A 207 -9.70 -19.46 4.41
CA GLY A 207 -8.28 -19.59 4.64
C GLY A 207 -7.42 -19.43 3.39
N LYS A 208 -7.81 -20.09 2.28
CA LYS A 208 -7.14 -19.91 0.98
C LYS A 208 -7.25 -18.48 0.47
N THR A 209 -8.38 -17.82 0.71
CA THR A 209 -8.58 -16.42 0.28
C THR A 209 -7.67 -15.47 1.06
N ILE A 210 -7.54 -15.66 2.38
CA ILE A 210 -6.60 -14.88 3.21
C ILE A 210 -5.15 -15.16 2.79
N PHE A 211 -4.79 -16.43 2.61
CA PHE A 211 -3.45 -16.81 2.12
C PHE A 211 -3.10 -16.10 0.81
N LEU A 212 -4.03 -16.13 -0.16
CA LEU A 212 -3.84 -15.47 -1.45
C LEU A 212 -3.71 -13.94 -1.32
N ALA A 213 -4.47 -13.31 -0.42
CA ALA A 213 -4.35 -11.88 -0.14
C ALA A 213 -2.95 -11.50 0.36
N PHE A 214 -2.38 -12.31 1.25
CA PHE A 214 -1.00 -12.12 1.73
C PHE A 214 0.06 -12.42 0.67
N CYS A 215 -0.16 -13.39 -0.22
CA CYS A 215 0.73 -13.60 -1.38
C CYS A 215 0.73 -12.39 -2.32
N ILE A 216 -0.44 -11.81 -2.61
CA ILE A 216 -0.56 -10.60 -3.45
C ILE A 216 0.14 -9.41 -2.79
N SER A 217 -0.10 -9.19 -1.49
CA SER A 217 0.61 -8.18 -0.70
C SER A 217 2.12 -8.36 -0.78
N GLY A 218 2.60 -9.58 -0.56
CA GLY A 218 4.02 -9.93 -0.62
C GLY A 218 4.64 -9.73 -2.01
N LEU A 219 3.93 -10.12 -3.08
CA LEU A 219 4.36 -9.91 -4.46
C LEU A 219 4.58 -8.42 -4.75
N VAL A 220 3.63 -7.59 -4.34
CA VAL A 220 3.69 -6.14 -4.51
C VAL A 220 4.83 -5.53 -3.67
N SER A 221 4.98 -5.94 -2.41
CA SER A 221 6.11 -5.55 -1.56
C SER A 221 7.45 -5.93 -2.16
N GLY A 222 7.56 -7.13 -2.74
CA GLY A 222 8.77 -7.61 -3.41
C GLY A 222 9.14 -6.78 -4.62
N LEU A 223 8.18 -6.51 -5.52
CA LEU A 223 8.38 -5.61 -6.66
C LEU A 223 8.84 -4.23 -6.19
N CYS A 224 8.19 -3.73 -5.15
CA CYS A 224 8.52 -2.47 -4.52
C CYS A 224 9.93 -2.45 -3.91
N GLY A 225 10.46 -3.60 -3.49
CA GLY A 225 11.83 -3.71 -2.98
C GLY A 225 12.86 -3.28 -4.04
N TYR A 226 12.75 -3.80 -5.26
CA TYR A 226 13.59 -3.36 -6.38
C TYR A 226 13.37 -1.87 -6.69
N LEU A 227 12.10 -1.46 -6.84
CA LEU A 227 11.76 -0.08 -7.21
C LEU A 227 12.29 0.95 -6.20
N TRP A 228 12.23 0.63 -4.90
CA TRP A 228 12.72 1.50 -3.84
C TRP A 228 14.24 1.66 -3.91
N VAL A 229 14.99 0.54 -3.93
CA VAL A 229 16.45 0.58 -3.94
C VAL A 229 16.98 1.22 -5.22
N SER A 230 16.37 0.95 -6.38
CA SER A 230 16.74 1.59 -7.64
C SER A 230 16.52 3.11 -7.60
N ARG A 231 15.41 3.58 -7.01
CA ARG A 231 15.10 5.01 -6.91
C ARG A 231 16.04 5.75 -5.97
N TYR A 232 16.16 5.28 -4.73
CA TYR A 232 16.90 5.96 -3.66
C TYR A 232 18.39 5.58 -3.62
N VAL A 233 18.77 4.56 -4.38
CA VAL A 233 20.16 4.10 -4.54
C VAL A 233 20.81 3.73 -3.20
N ILE A 234 20.02 3.13 -2.32
CA ILE A 234 20.44 2.71 -0.99
C ILE A 234 19.70 1.44 -0.56
N GLY A 235 20.46 0.45 -0.10
CA GLY A 235 19.98 -0.75 0.59
C GLY A 235 20.47 -0.75 2.04
N SER A 236 19.55 -0.60 2.99
CA SER A 236 19.88 -0.61 4.43
C SER A 236 18.73 -1.19 5.26
N VAL A 237 19.02 -1.53 6.51
CA VAL A 237 18.03 -2.07 7.47
C VAL A 237 16.91 -1.06 7.76
N GLU A 238 17.17 0.23 7.61
CA GLU A 238 16.24 1.31 7.92
C GLU A 238 15.34 1.69 6.74
N VAL A 239 15.54 1.10 5.56
CA VAL A 239 14.73 1.35 4.36
C VAL A 239 13.24 1.17 4.65
N ALA A 240 12.43 2.17 4.29
CA ALA A 240 10.97 2.17 4.45
C ALA A 240 10.48 1.94 5.91
N LYS A 241 11.30 2.19 6.93
CA LYS A 241 10.86 2.10 8.33
C LYS A 241 9.77 3.11 8.64
N GLY A 242 8.68 2.68 9.28
CA GLY A 242 7.52 3.53 9.56
C GLY A 242 6.57 3.70 8.37
N TYR A 243 6.97 3.26 7.17
CA TYR A 243 6.14 3.39 5.96
C TYR A 243 4.90 2.50 6.02
N GLU A 244 4.92 1.42 6.82
CA GLU A 244 3.79 0.55 7.11
C GLU A 244 2.54 1.32 7.58
N LEU A 245 2.72 2.35 8.42
CA LEU A 245 1.62 3.17 8.90
C LEU A 245 1.07 4.07 7.80
N SER A 246 1.94 4.62 6.94
CA SER A 246 1.54 5.42 5.78
C SER A 246 0.76 4.59 4.76
N ILE A 247 1.15 3.33 4.54
CA ILE A 247 0.46 2.41 3.62
C ILE A 247 -0.97 2.13 4.12
N ILE A 248 -1.12 1.81 5.42
CA ILE A 248 -2.44 1.59 6.04
C ILE A 248 -3.27 2.88 5.99
N ALA A 249 -2.66 4.01 6.35
CA ALA A 249 -3.28 5.32 6.32
C ALA A 249 -3.83 5.66 4.94
N ALA A 250 -3.06 5.42 3.86
CA ALA A 250 -3.50 5.65 2.50
C ALA A 250 -4.78 4.85 2.18
N CYS A 251 -4.84 3.57 2.59
CA CYS A 251 -6.03 2.73 2.39
C CYS A 251 -7.24 3.27 3.18
N VAL A 252 -7.05 3.62 4.45
CA VAL A 252 -8.14 4.04 5.33
C VAL A 252 -8.66 5.44 4.93
N ILE A 253 -7.76 6.36 4.58
CA ILE A 253 -8.10 7.66 3.99
C ILE A 253 -8.86 7.46 2.68
N GLY A 254 -8.41 6.51 1.85
CA GLY A 254 -9.09 6.10 0.62
C GLY A 254 -10.44 5.42 0.82
N GLY A 255 -10.88 5.20 2.07
CA GLY A 255 -12.19 4.67 2.41
C GLY A 255 -12.27 3.15 2.49
N VAL A 256 -11.14 2.44 2.54
CA VAL A 256 -11.11 1.01 2.83
C VAL A 256 -11.44 0.79 4.31
N SER A 257 -12.42 -0.06 4.61
CA SER A 257 -12.84 -0.33 5.99
C SER A 257 -11.96 -1.40 6.63
N ILE A 258 -11.45 -1.12 7.83
CA ILE A 258 -10.70 -2.09 8.65
C ILE A 258 -11.59 -3.26 9.07
N ALA A 259 -12.91 -3.06 9.14
CA ALA A 259 -13.88 -4.12 9.38
C ALA A 259 -14.06 -5.08 8.18
N GLY A 260 -13.39 -4.80 7.05
CA GLY A 260 -13.38 -5.63 5.85
C GLY A 260 -14.58 -5.42 4.93
N GLY A 261 -14.49 -5.99 3.72
CA GLY A 261 -15.58 -6.05 2.75
C GLY A 261 -15.93 -4.74 2.01
N ILE A 262 -15.31 -3.61 2.39
CA ILE A 262 -15.56 -2.29 1.80
C ILE A 262 -14.23 -1.65 1.40
N GLY A 263 -14.15 -1.17 0.15
CA GLY A 263 -13.00 -0.43 -0.37
C GLY A 263 -12.98 -0.45 -1.89
N THR A 264 -12.37 0.56 -2.53
CA THR A 264 -12.22 0.65 -3.99
C THR A 264 -10.78 0.95 -4.38
N VAL A 265 -10.37 0.48 -5.56
CA VAL A 265 -9.02 0.76 -6.09
C VAL A 265 -8.83 2.26 -6.30
N ALA A 266 -9.83 2.95 -6.86
CA ALA A 266 -9.80 4.39 -7.04
C ALA A 266 -9.69 5.15 -5.71
N GLY A 267 -10.45 4.74 -4.69
CA GLY A 267 -10.35 5.29 -3.33
C GLY A 267 -8.94 5.15 -2.75
N THR A 268 -8.35 3.96 -2.81
CA THR A 268 -6.97 3.71 -2.33
C THR A 268 -5.94 4.56 -3.04
N VAL A 269 -6.04 4.69 -4.37
CA VAL A 269 -5.12 5.54 -5.17
C VAL A 269 -5.26 7.00 -4.75
N LEU A 270 -6.49 7.50 -4.63
CA LEU A 270 -6.76 8.88 -4.18
C LEU A 270 -6.25 9.13 -2.76
N GLY A 271 -6.38 8.16 -1.86
CA GLY A 271 -5.86 8.25 -0.50
C GLY A 271 -4.32 8.30 -0.45
N ALA A 272 -3.65 7.48 -1.26
CA ALA A 272 -2.19 7.54 -1.40
C ALA A 272 -1.72 8.86 -2.03
N LEU A 273 -2.41 9.34 -3.07
CA LEU A 273 -2.13 10.64 -3.68
C LEU A 273 -2.36 11.80 -2.72
N PHE A 274 -3.40 11.72 -1.88
CA PHE A 274 -3.67 12.73 -0.87
C PHE A 274 -2.51 12.82 0.14
N LEU A 275 -2.04 11.69 0.67
CA LEU A 275 -0.89 11.68 1.57
C LEU A 275 0.39 12.15 0.89
N GLY A 276 0.65 11.71 -0.34
CA GLY A 276 1.82 12.14 -1.12
C GLY A 276 1.80 13.63 -1.45
N LEU A 277 0.62 14.18 -1.74
CA LEU A 277 0.41 15.60 -1.96
C LEU A 277 0.64 16.41 -0.69
N VAL A 278 0.06 15.99 0.45
CA VAL A 278 0.31 16.63 1.76
C VAL A 278 1.81 16.64 2.07
N ASN A 279 2.48 15.51 1.82
CA ASN A 279 3.91 15.39 2.07
C ASN A 279 4.78 16.28 1.18
N SER A 280 4.30 16.61 -0.02
CA SER A 280 4.99 17.50 -0.96
C SER A 280 4.61 18.97 -0.75
N ALA A 281 3.39 19.25 -0.27
CA ALA A 281 2.85 20.60 -0.09
C ALA A 281 3.38 21.28 1.17
N LEU A 282 3.46 20.56 2.30
CA LEU A 282 3.85 21.14 3.60
C LEU A 282 5.28 21.72 3.59
N PRO A 283 6.29 21.06 3.01
CA PRO A 283 7.63 21.65 2.90
C PRO A 283 7.67 22.93 2.04
N VAL A 284 6.85 23.01 0.99
CA VAL A 284 6.81 24.17 0.07
C VAL A 284 6.29 25.42 0.77
N ILE A 285 5.46 25.27 1.81
CA ILE A 285 4.99 26.37 2.65
C ILE A 285 5.86 26.59 3.90
N ASN A 286 7.09 26.05 3.91
CA ASN A 286 8.09 26.17 4.98
C ASN A 286 7.62 25.60 6.34
N ILE A 287 6.77 24.56 6.33
CA ILE A 287 6.45 23.81 7.55
C ILE A 287 7.56 22.81 7.83
N SER A 288 8.02 22.75 9.08
CA SER A 288 9.09 21.82 9.46
C SER A 288 8.64 20.36 9.34
N PRO A 289 9.56 19.42 9.04
CA PRO A 289 9.23 17.99 8.95
C PRO A 289 8.60 17.42 10.24
N PHE A 290 8.91 18.02 11.40
CA PHE A 290 8.31 17.63 12.68
C PHE A 290 6.78 17.87 12.70
N TRP A 291 6.35 19.07 12.29
CA TRP A 291 4.93 19.39 12.17
C TRP A 291 4.24 18.59 11.06
N GLN A 292 4.97 18.28 9.99
CA GLN A 292 4.44 17.44 8.91
C GLN A 292 4.01 16.04 9.40
N MET A 293 4.79 15.41 10.28
CA MET A 293 4.41 14.13 10.88
C MET A 293 3.13 14.26 11.72
N ALA A 294 3.04 15.30 12.55
CA ALA A 294 1.86 15.55 13.39
C ALA A 294 0.60 15.83 12.56
N ILE A 295 0.71 16.67 11.52
CA ILE A 295 -0.40 17.00 10.61
C ILE A 295 -0.85 15.77 9.84
N SER A 296 0.08 14.97 9.32
CA SER A 296 -0.24 13.72 8.62
C SER A 296 -0.97 12.74 9.55
N GLY A 297 -0.52 12.59 10.80
CA GLY A 297 -1.20 11.79 11.83
C GLY A 297 -2.61 12.30 12.13
N ALA A 298 -2.78 13.62 12.30
CA ALA A 298 -4.08 14.23 12.53
C ALA A 298 -5.04 14.03 11.35
N ALA A 299 -4.55 14.15 10.11
CA ALA A 299 -5.33 13.91 8.90
C ALA A 299 -5.86 12.46 8.84
N ILE A 300 -5.04 11.48 9.26
CA ILE A 300 -5.45 10.08 9.36
C ILE A 300 -6.58 9.91 10.37
N ILE A 301 -6.42 10.46 11.59
CA ILE A 301 -7.45 10.36 12.64
C ILE A 301 -8.76 10.98 12.16
N LEU A 302 -8.71 12.17 11.56
CA LEU A 302 -9.89 12.84 11.02
C LEU A 302 -10.57 11.97 9.95
N ALA A 303 -9.80 11.41 9.00
CA ALA A 303 -10.35 10.54 7.98
C ALA A 303 -11.03 9.29 8.57
N VAL A 304 -10.40 8.65 9.56
CA VAL A 304 -10.97 7.49 10.27
C VAL A 304 -12.27 7.86 10.97
N VAL A 305 -12.32 9.00 11.67
CA VAL A 305 -13.51 9.45 12.41
C VAL A 305 -14.67 9.74 11.46
N PHE A 306 -14.41 10.41 10.33
CA PHE A 306 -15.43 10.62 9.30
C PHE A 306 -15.89 9.30 8.68
N ASN A 307 -14.97 8.36 8.45
CA ASN A 307 -15.29 7.06 7.89
C ASN A 307 -16.18 6.23 8.83
N ALA A 308 -15.79 6.12 10.10
CA ALA A 308 -16.51 5.35 11.12
C ALA A 308 -17.93 5.88 11.39
N ARG A 309 -18.15 7.20 11.31
CA ARG A 309 -19.49 7.81 11.45
C ARG A 309 -20.40 7.50 10.26
N GLY A 310 -19.86 7.40 9.05
CA GLY A 310 -20.62 7.05 7.84
C GLY A 310 -21.12 5.61 7.83
N GLU A 311 -20.36 4.67 8.43
CA GLU A 311 -20.68 3.24 8.45
C GLU A 311 -21.72 2.84 9.51
N ARG A 312 -21.95 3.68 10.54
CA ARG A 312 -22.94 3.40 11.60
C ARG A 312 -24.41 3.49 11.17
N ARG A 313 -24.72 3.83 9.91
CA ARG A 313 -26.12 3.94 9.46
C ARG A 313 -26.59 2.70 8.69
N GLN A 314 -27.63 2.08 9.27
CA GLN A 314 -28.54 1.04 8.75
C GLN A 314 -28.28 -0.43 9.13
N GLY A 315 -28.33 -0.72 10.42
CA GLY A 315 -29.03 -1.93 10.88
C GLY A 315 -30.46 -1.55 11.25
N ARG A 316 -31.40 -1.52 10.30
CA ARG A 316 -32.82 -1.55 10.68
C ARG A 316 -33.06 -2.95 11.24
N ILE A 317 -33.25 -3.05 12.55
CA ILE A 317 -33.68 -4.28 13.21
C ILE A 317 -35.11 -4.56 12.72
N ILE A 318 -35.25 -5.49 11.77
CA ILE A 318 -36.55 -5.85 11.16
C ILE A 318 -37.34 -6.80 12.07
N LEU A 319 -36.69 -7.47 13.02
CA LEU A 319 -37.36 -8.40 13.92
C LEU A 319 -37.89 -7.68 15.17
N LYS A 320 -39.21 -7.50 15.20
CA LYS A 320 -39.96 -7.20 16.42
C LYS A 320 -39.71 -8.34 17.40
N ASN A 321 -39.15 -8.04 18.58
CA ASN A 321 -39.09 -8.99 19.69
C ASN A 321 -40.52 -9.47 19.96
N THR A 322 -40.85 -10.69 19.55
CA THR A 322 -41.98 -11.42 20.10
C THR A 322 -41.60 -11.78 21.52
N ARG A 323 -41.89 -10.89 22.46
CA ARG A 323 -42.07 -11.27 23.86
C ARG A 323 -43.12 -12.38 23.85
N SER A 324 -42.69 -13.60 24.13
CA SER A 324 -43.52 -14.58 24.80
C SER A 324 -43.77 -14.04 26.21
N ASP A 325 -44.87 -13.30 26.36
CA ASP A 325 -45.43 -13.04 27.68
C ASP A 325 -45.96 -14.38 28.25
N PRO A 326 -45.85 -14.56 29.57
CA PRO A 326 -45.81 -15.87 30.26
C PRO A 326 -47.10 -16.68 30.22
#